data_AF-A0A6L3A1D9-F1
#
_entry.id   AF-A0A6L3A1D9-F1
#
_cell.length_a   1.000
_cell.length_b   1.000
_cell.length_c   1.000
_cell.angle_alpha   90.00
_cell.angle_beta   90.00
_cell.angle_gamma   90.00
#
_symmetry.space_group_name_H-M   'P 1'
#
loop_
_entity.id
_entity.type
_entity.pdbx_description
1 polymer ?
#
loop_
_entity_poly.entity_id
_entity_poly.type
_entity_poly.pdbx_seq_one_letter_code
_entity_poly.pdbx_strand_id
1 'polypeptide(L)'
;MLMIRVLPRGISLALIGASLTAAVLHAVLTPWPRSEALLNMIAGSAAGAALSWGVIHAAARKADVRRGQGDGHATSASELSVVAGYFLLGFGVCAGVAICVGLAMRAVSVTAALSSPAATSVTAGVAFSPSLWPALLLLATLLPARTGVTPRAIPLWAAAAAALTWALDAIPPVLPTGEARYACLLAALARWQICAALLVAAATLLEGAALRRRRWSLVRSTPWELRSASNSASAGLRAGCCVLALTSFLALAATMVLPVPEGWAYRAVLPACAVCVILCGLSLLTHLNRSFSVGLAEIGLALVSLGCAAAFQSIVPARVGSPSARYAMVFNALMTGFAFLTWLWGWLAGVWMQQLRDREAWTTAGRMIPLARRFSFACACVTLLCGGLLALWPRFSGVASADDTLGRFAAGVGVNFFALLVFVGCARRGRRPVFHLVVVLGIMSLLGFVAVRMLPFSGR
;
A
#
# COMPACT_ATOMS: atom_id res chain seq x y z
N MET A 1 -5.12 -14.12 31.64
CA MET A 1 -5.21 -14.68 30.26
C MET A 1 -6.40 -14.17 29.42
N LEU A 2 -7.22 -13.21 29.88
CA LEU A 2 -8.33 -12.64 29.08
C LEU A 2 -7.97 -11.40 28.22
N MET A 3 -6.80 -10.77 28.44
CA MET A 3 -6.42 -9.53 27.74
C MET A 3 -5.95 -9.71 26.29
N ILE A 4 -5.58 -10.92 25.85
CA ILE A 4 -5.02 -11.15 24.51
C ILE A 4 -6.10 -11.16 23.41
N ARG A 5 -7.39 -11.25 23.74
CA ARG A 5 -8.49 -11.21 22.76
C ARG A 5 -8.90 -9.80 22.31
N VAL A 6 -8.31 -8.73 22.87
CA VAL A 6 -8.63 -7.33 22.54
C VAL A 6 -7.69 -6.75 21.46
N LEU A 7 -6.67 -7.52 21.07
CA LEU A 7 -5.54 -7.11 20.22
C LEU A 7 -5.84 -6.56 18.80
N PRO A 8 -6.96 -6.90 18.09
CA PRO A 8 -7.24 -6.25 16.81
C PRO A 8 -7.62 -4.76 16.96
N ARG A 9 -7.89 -4.27 18.18
CA ARG A 9 -8.21 -2.85 18.43
C ARG A 9 -6.97 -1.95 18.41
N GLY A 10 -5.81 -2.45 18.84
CA GLY A 10 -4.59 -1.65 18.96
C GLY A 10 -4.01 -1.20 17.61
N ILE A 11 -3.95 -2.10 16.63
CA ILE A 11 -3.36 -1.80 15.31
C ILE A 11 -4.26 -0.84 14.52
N SER A 12 -5.58 -1.02 14.59
CA SER A 12 -6.54 -0.12 13.94
C SER A 12 -6.56 1.26 14.59
N LEU A 13 -6.51 1.35 15.93
CA LEU A 13 -6.39 2.61 16.66
C LEU A 13 -5.03 3.28 16.44
N ALA A 14 -3.95 2.52 16.32
CA ALA A 14 -2.63 3.04 16.01
C ALA A 14 -2.52 3.57 14.58
N LEU A 15 -3.12 2.89 13.59
CA LEU A 15 -3.20 3.38 12.21
C LEU A 15 -4.09 4.61 12.10
N ILE A 16 -5.28 4.60 12.71
CA ILE A 16 -6.19 5.75 12.71
C ILE A 16 -5.58 6.92 13.48
N GLY A 17 -4.97 6.65 14.63
CA GLY A 17 -4.20 7.58 15.43
C GLY A 17 -3.08 8.19 14.61
N ALA A 18 -2.16 7.39 14.07
CA ALA A 18 -1.05 7.87 13.25
C ALA A 18 -1.51 8.67 12.01
N SER A 19 -2.63 8.27 11.39
CA SER A 19 -3.21 9.00 10.24
C SER A 19 -3.80 10.35 10.66
N LEU A 20 -4.53 10.39 11.78
CA LEU A 20 -5.09 11.61 12.35
C LEU A 20 -3.97 12.53 12.87
N THR A 21 -2.98 11.98 13.56
CA THR A 21 -1.82 12.75 14.04
C THR A 21 -1.02 13.28 12.86
N ALA A 22 -0.80 12.50 11.79
CA ALA A 22 -0.12 12.99 10.59
C ALA A 22 -0.93 14.08 9.87
N ALA A 23 -2.25 13.94 9.77
CA ALA A 23 -3.13 14.94 9.17
C ALA A 23 -3.19 16.23 9.99
N VAL A 24 -3.27 16.13 11.33
CA VAL A 24 -3.25 17.26 12.25
C VAL A 24 -1.87 17.93 12.27
N LEU A 25 -0.79 17.14 12.36
CA LEU A 25 0.58 17.65 12.34
C LEU A 25 0.85 18.36 11.00
N HIS A 26 0.38 17.81 9.88
CA HIS A 26 0.47 18.44 8.59
C HIS A 26 -0.32 19.77 8.54
N ALA A 27 -1.58 19.77 9.00
CA ALA A 27 -2.42 20.98 9.03
C ALA A 27 -1.89 22.07 9.99
N VAL A 28 -1.16 21.68 11.04
CA VAL A 28 -0.52 22.59 12.00
C VAL A 28 0.84 23.07 11.48
N LEU A 29 1.56 22.26 10.70
CA LEU A 29 2.89 22.59 10.15
C LEU A 29 2.84 23.25 8.76
N THR A 30 1.68 23.30 8.10
CA THR A 30 1.49 23.97 6.80
C THR A 30 1.88 25.46 6.72
N PRO A 31 1.91 26.28 7.79
CA PRO A 31 2.47 27.62 7.69
C PRO A 31 4.01 27.66 7.69
N TRP A 32 4.73 26.52 7.84
CA TRP A 32 6.20 26.51 7.85
C TRP A 32 6.82 26.09 6.50
N PRO A 33 7.58 26.97 5.82
CA PRO A 33 8.22 26.68 4.54
C PRO A 33 9.41 25.68 4.57
N ARG A 34 9.55 24.83 5.61
CA ARG A 34 10.73 23.97 5.84
C ARG A 34 10.41 22.53 6.30
N SER A 35 9.25 21.98 5.93
CA SER A 35 8.71 20.73 6.52
C SER A 35 9.25 19.40 6.00
N GLU A 36 9.93 19.35 4.83
CA GLU A 36 10.43 18.08 4.27
C GLU A 36 11.63 17.50 5.04
N ALA A 37 12.55 18.34 5.52
CA ALA A 37 13.68 17.88 6.34
C ALA A 37 13.19 17.24 7.66
N LEU A 38 12.14 17.80 8.25
CA LEU A 38 11.49 17.26 9.44
C LEU A 38 10.80 15.93 9.15
N LEU A 39 10.04 15.82 8.06
CA LEU A 39 9.40 14.57 7.65
C LEU A 39 10.43 13.47 7.35
N ASN A 40 11.52 13.79 6.66
CA ASN A 40 12.62 12.87 6.39
C ASN A 40 13.37 12.47 7.67
N MET A 41 13.54 13.41 8.61
CA MET A 41 14.12 13.13 9.92
C MET A 41 13.21 12.23 10.76
N ILE A 42 11.89 12.46 10.77
CA ILE A 42 10.90 11.62 11.45
C ILE A 42 10.87 10.21 10.83
N ALA A 43 10.82 10.11 9.51
CA ALA A 43 10.85 8.85 8.79
C ALA A 43 12.15 8.08 9.05
N GLY A 44 13.30 8.74 8.97
CA GLY A 44 14.61 8.17 9.25
C GLY A 44 14.76 7.72 10.71
N SER A 45 14.28 8.52 11.66
CA SER A 45 14.31 8.19 13.10
C SER A 45 13.40 7.02 13.42
N ALA A 46 12.18 6.99 12.85
CA ALA A 46 11.25 5.88 13.01
C ALA A 46 11.77 4.59 12.36
N ALA A 47 12.39 4.68 11.17
CA ALA A 47 13.02 3.54 10.51
C ALA A 47 14.22 3.02 11.32
N GLY A 48 15.07 3.92 11.83
CA GLY A 48 16.18 3.58 12.73
C GLY A 48 15.69 2.88 13.99
N ALA A 49 14.68 3.42 14.67
CA ALA A 49 14.09 2.83 15.85
C ALA A 49 13.46 1.45 15.57
N ALA A 50 12.69 1.32 14.49
CA ALA A 50 12.13 0.03 14.07
C ALA A 50 13.24 -1.01 13.89
N LEU A 51 14.35 -0.59 13.30
CA LEU A 51 15.53 -1.40 13.03
C LEU A 51 16.23 -1.84 14.32
N SER A 52 16.44 -0.93 15.27
CA SER A 52 16.97 -1.25 16.61
C SER A 52 16.09 -2.27 17.33
N TRP A 53 14.77 -2.08 17.31
CA TRP A 53 13.81 -3.00 17.92
C TRP A 53 13.74 -4.35 17.18
N GLY A 54 13.94 -4.37 15.86
CA GLY A 54 14.05 -5.59 15.08
C GLY A 54 15.27 -6.43 15.46
N VAL A 55 16.42 -5.79 15.70
CA VAL A 55 17.62 -6.46 16.21
C VAL A 55 17.37 -7.03 17.61
N ILE A 56 16.75 -6.27 18.51
CA ILE A 56 16.39 -6.73 19.86
C ILE A 56 15.44 -7.93 19.79
N HIS A 57 14.40 -7.87 18.95
CA HIS A 57 13.46 -8.98 18.76
C HIS A 57 14.19 -10.24 18.25
N ALA A 58 15.05 -10.10 17.24
CA ALA A 58 15.80 -11.22 16.68
C ALA A 58 16.75 -11.86 17.71
N ALA A 59 17.44 -11.03 18.50
CA ALA A 59 18.32 -11.48 19.57
C ALA A 59 17.56 -12.21 20.68
N ALA A 60 16.44 -11.65 21.16
CA ALA A 60 15.58 -12.26 22.18
C ALA A 60 15.06 -13.62 21.73
N ARG A 61 14.59 -13.73 20.48
CA ARG A 61 14.08 -14.99 19.91
C ARG A 61 15.17 -16.05 19.76
N LYS A 62 16.39 -15.65 19.36
CA LYS A 62 17.53 -16.58 19.26
C LYS A 62 17.97 -17.09 20.64
N ALA A 63 17.90 -16.25 21.67
CA ALA A 63 18.14 -16.65 23.05
C ALA A 63 17.08 -17.65 23.54
N ASP A 64 15.81 -17.44 23.18
CA ASP A 64 14.69 -18.33 23.52
C ASP A 64 14.87 -19.74 22.91
N VAL A 65 15.22 -19.82 21.62
CA VAL A 65 15.49 -21.09 20.94
C VAL A 65 16.65 -21.85 21.58
N ARG A 66 17.69 -21.15 22.04
CA ARG A 66 18.84 -21.77 22.72
C ARG A 66 18.51 -22.26 24.13
N ARG A 67 17.60 -21.59 24.84
CA ARG A 67 17.20 -21.95 26.22
C ARG A 67 16.11 -23.02 26.28
N GLY A 68 15.30 -23.17 25.22
CA GLY A 68 14.24 -24.18 25.14
C GLY A 68 14.69 -25.65 25.20
N GLN A 69 15.98 -25.94 25.35
CA GLN A 69 16.51 -27.29 25.58
C GLN A 69 16.92 -27.57 27.04
N GLY A 70 16.84 -26.61 27.96
CA GLY A 70 17.16 -26.82 29.38
C GLY A 70 16.41 -25.86 30.31
N ASP A 71 15.52 -26.41 31.13
CA ASP A 71 14.92 -25.88 32.37
C ASP A 71 14.17 -24.53 32.37
N GLY A 72 12.83 -24.65 32.49
CA GLY A 72 11.94 -23.97 33.44
C GLY A 72 11.81 -22.44 33.52
N HIS A 73 12.81 -21.63 33.13
CA HIS A 73 12.84 -20.18 33.39
C HIS A 73 12.59 -19.32 32.12
N ALA A 74 11.76 -19.83 31.19
CA ALA A 74 11.57 -19.28 29.85
C ALA A 74 10.67 -18.01 29.73
N THR A 75 10.24 -17.39 30.83
CA THR A 75 9.22 -16.33 30.77
C THR A 75 9.73 -14.97 30.28
N SER A 76 10.93 -14.53 30.69
CA SER A 76 11.36 -13.13 30.40
C SER A 76 11.82 -12.90 28.95
N ALA A 77 12.45 -13.88 28.30
CA ALA A 77 12.90 -13.75 26.90
C ALA A 77 11.71 -13.76 25.92
N SER A 78 10.72 -14.59 26.22
CA SER A 78 9.43 -14.65 25.52
C SER A 78 8.70 -13.29 25.58
N GLU A 79 8.55 -12.72 26.78
CA GLU A 79 7.92 -11.42 26.99
C GLU A 79 8.66 -10.29 26.28
N LEU A 80 10.00 -10.25 26.37
CA LEU A 80 10.81 -9.26 25.68
C LEU A 80 10.65 -9.33 24.15
N SER A 81 10.57 -10.55 23.58
CA SER A 81 10.38 -10.74 22.15
C SER A 81 9.03 -10.20 21.67
N VAL A 82 7.98 -10.36 22.49
CA VAL A 82 6.63 -9.87 22.22
C VAL A 82 6.60 -8.34 22.28
N VAL A 83 7.19 -7.75 23.32
CA VAL A 83 7.29 -6.29 23.49
C VAL A 83 8.09 -5.67 22.35
N ALA A 84 9.27 -6.23 22.02
CA ALA A 84 10.09 -5.77 20.91
C ALA A 84 9.36 -5.91 19.55
N GLY A 85 8.55 -6.95 19.37
CA GLY A 85 7.69 -7.12 18.20
C GLY A 85 6.64 -6.01 18.06
N TYR A 86 6.02 -5.57 19.15
CA TYR A 86 5.08 -4.44 19.12
C TYR A 86 5.76 -3.12 18.78
N PHE A 87 6.94 -2.84 19.35
CA PHE A 87 7.68 -1.63 19.02
C PHE A 87 8.18 -1.64 17.57
N LEU A 88 8.71 -2.77 17.09
CA LEU A 88 9.07 -2.96 15.69
C LEU A 88 7.88 -2.65 14.76
N LEU A 89 6.70 -3.19 15.08
CA LEU A 89 5.49 -2.94 14.31
C LEU A 89 5.06 -1.47 14.39
N GLY A 90 5.04 -0.88 15.58
CA GLY A 90 4.63 0.51 15.80
C GLY A 90 5.53 1.50 15.07
N PHE A 91 6.84 1.41 15.27
CA PHE A 91 7.82 2.25 14.56
C PHE A 91 7.88 1.97 13.07
N GLY A 92 7.71 0.71 12.64
CA GLY A 92 7.63 0.35 11.23
C GLY A 92 6.40 0.95 10.54
N VAL A 93 5.24 0.94 11.20
CA VAL A 93 4.03 1.61 10.71
C VAL A 93 4.21 3.12 10.68
N CYS A 94 4.76 3.73 11.74
CA CYS A 94 5.05 5.17 11.76
C CYS A 94 6.03 5.58 10.65
N ALA A 95 7.10 4.82 10.42
CA ALA A 95 8.04 5.04 9.33
C ALA A 95 7.35 4.89 7.98
N GLY A 96 6.55 3.83 7.78
CA GLY A 96 5.78 3.62 6.56
C GLY A 96 4.79 4.75 6.28
N VAL A 97 4.06 5.23 7.30
CA VAL A 97 3.15 6.38 7.19
C VAL A 97 3.93 7.65 6.86
N ALA A 98 5.03 7.92 7.57
CA ALA A 98 5.86 9.10 7.32
C ALA A 98 6.47 9.08 5.90
N ILE A 99 6.90 7.91 5.41
CA ILE A 99 7.37 7.74 4.03
C ILE A 99 6.22 7.95 3.05
N CYS A 100 5.05 7.35 3.26
CA CYS A 100 3.89 7.55 2.39
C CYS A 100 3.44 9.02 2.36
N VAL A 101 3.44 9.70 3.50
CA VAL A 101 3.13 11.13 3.60
C VAL A 101 4.23 11.95 2.92
N GLY A 102 5.51 11.62 3.13
CA GLY A 102 6.64 12.28 2.47
C GLY A 102 6.60 12.12 0.96
N LEU A 103 6.29 10.93 0.45
CA LEU A 103 6.12 10.65 -0.97
C LEU A 103 4.87 11.35 -1.53
N ALA A 104 3.78 11.40 -0.78
CA ALA A 104 2.58 12.15 -1.16
C ALA A 104 2.85 13.66 -1.19
N MET A 105 3.57 14.19 -0.20
CA MET A 105 4.00 15.58 -0.14
C MET A 105 4.96 15.91 -1.27
N ARG A 106 5.90 15.01 -1.58
CA ARG A 106 6.80 15.11 -2.72
C ARG A 106 6.00 15.15 -4.02
N ALA A 107 5.00 14.28 -4.16
CA ALA A 107 4.10 14.32 -5.29
C ALA A 107 3.37 15.66 -5.40
N VAL A 108 2.87 16.20 -4.29
CA VAL A 108 2.20 17.51 -4.23
C VAL A 108 3.19 18.65 -4.56
N SER A 109 4.42 18.62 -4.07
CA SER A 109 5.43 19.67 -4.27
C SER A 109 5.98 19.68 -5.71
N VAL A 110 6.26 18.50 -6.27
CA VAL A 110 6.54 18.29 -7.71
C VAL A 110 5.46 18.96 -8.57
N THR A 111 4.21 18.77 -8.18
CA THR A 111 3.07 19.11 -9.02
C THR A 111 2.66 20.56 -8.88
N ALA A 112 2.81 21.12 -7.70
CA ALA A 112 2.87 22.55 -7.44
C ALA A 112 3.93 23.23 -8.32
N ALA A 113 5.18 22.74 -8.30
CA ALA A 113 6.27 23.32 -9.09
C ALA A 113 6.02 23.27 -10.60
N LEU A 114 5.44 22.18 -11.11
CA LEU A 114 5.08 22.05 -12.53
C LEU A 114 3.91 22.94 -12.97
N SER A 115 3.11 23.46 -12.03
CA SER A 115 1.94 24.30 -12.34
C SER A 115 2.20 25.80 -12.23
N SER A 116 3.39 26.22 -11.80
CA SER A 116 3.78 27.63 -11.72
C SER A 116 5.02 27.90 -12.59
N PRO A 117 4.91 28.69 -13.69
CA PRO A 117 6.06 29.05 -14.53
C PRO A 117 7.10 29.92 -13.80
N ALA A 118 6.76 30.48 -12.63
CA ALA A 118 7.68 31.25 -11.78
C ALA A 118 8.46 30.39 -10.76
N ALA A 119 8.09 29.13 -10.55
CA ALA A 119 8.70 28.25 -9.54
C ALA A 119 9.96 27.50 -10.04
N THR A 120 10.29 27.61 -11.32
CA THR A 120 11.47 27.01 -11.95
C THR A 120 12.80 27.59 -11.44
N SER A 121 12.83 28.83 -10.94
CA SER A 121 14.05 29.44 -10.38
C SER A 121 14.29 29.10 -8.91
N VAL A 122 13.24 28.84 -8.12
CA VAL A 122 13.35 28.55 -6.66
C VAL A 122 13.72 27.09 -6.40
N THR A 123 13.37 26.18 -7.31
CA THR A 123 13.61 24.73 -7.14
C THR A 123 15.04 24.28 -7.50
N ALA A 124 15.82 25.11 -8.19
CA ALA A 124 17.24 24.84 -8.48
C ALA A 124 18.14 24.82 -7.22
N GLY A 125 17.68 25.41 -6.11
CA GLY A 125 18.43 25.47 -4.85
C GLY A 125 18.18 24.32 -3.88
N VAL A 126 17.18 23.47 -4.12
CA VAL A 126 16.89 22.32 -3.24
C VAL A 126 17.62 21.09 -3.79
N ALA A 127 18.95 21.10 -3.66
CA ALA A 127 19.76 19.91 -3.91
C ALA A 127 19.39 18.84 -2.88
N PHE A 128 18.57 17.88 -3.28
CA PHE A 128 18.19 16.78 -2.39
C PHE A 128 19.38 15.83 -2.20
N SER A 129 19.86 15.76 -0.96
CA SER A 129 20.89 14.81 -0.55
C SER A 129 20.31 13.38 -0.64
N PRO A 130 20.99 12.44 -1.32
CA PRO A 130 20.57 11.04 -1.34
C PRO A 130 20.50 10.54 0.11
N SER A 131 19.30 10.19 0.54
CA SER A 131 19.04 9.82 1.91
C SER A 131 19.58 8.42 2.21
N LEU A 132 20.19 8.22 3.38
CA LEU A 132 20.80 6.95 3.78
C LEU A 132 19.76 5.92 4.29
N TRP A 133 18.51 6.31 4.49
CA TRP A 133 17.50 5.44 5.09
C TRP A 133 17.07 4.24 4.24
N PRO A 134 17.11 4.23 2.89
CA PRO A 134 16.92 3.01 2.12
C PRO A 134 18.03 2.00 2.40
N ALA A 135 19.29 2.46 2.51
CA ALA A 135 20.41 1.60 2.87
C ALA A 135 20.29 1.05 4.30
N LEU A 136 19.79 1.86 5.24
CA LEU A 136 19.50 1.44 6.61
C LEU A 136 18.35 0.42 6.69
N LEU A 137 17.27 0.60 5.93
CA LEU A 137 16.17 -0.37 5.79
C LEU A 137 16.66 -1.69 5.17
N LEU A 138 17.56 -1.61 4.19
CA LEU A 138 18.17 -2.76 3.52
C LEU A 138 19.11 -3.54 4.48
N LEU A 139 19.91 -2.82 5.29
CA LEU A 139 20.71 -3.39 6.39
C LEU A 139 19.84 -4.04 7.47
N ALA A 140 18.69 -3.42 7.81
CA ALA A 140 17.72 -3.90 8.79
C ALA A 140 17.23 -5.30 8.51
N THR A 141 17.06 -5.59 7.24
CA THR A 141 16.40 -6.81 6.78
C THR A 141 17.39 -7.89 6.42
N LEU A 142 18.64 -7.52 6.10
CA LEU A 142 19.76 -8.46 5.95
C LEU A 142 20.22 -9.06 7.29
N LEU A 143 20.11 -8.32 8.39
CA LEU A 143 20.50 -8.79 9.73
C LEU A 143 19.73 -10.05 10.21
N PRO A 144 18.38 -10.11 10.13
CA PRO A 144 17.61 -11.32 10.44
C PRO A 144 17.94 -12.52 9.54
N ALA A 145 18.24 -12.28 8.26
CA ALA A 145 18.51 -13.33 7.28
C ALA A 145 19.75 -14.18 7.59
N ARG A 146 20.79 -13.54 8.14
CA ARG A 146 22.03 -14.23 8.56
C ARG A 146 21.83 -15.11 9.79
N THR A 147 20.78 -14.89 10.57
CA THR A 147 20.56 -15.67 11.80
C THR A 147 19.92 -17.04 11.54
N GLY A 148 19.47 -17.34 10.32
CA GLY A 148 18.79 -18.59 9.98
C GLY A 148 17.36 -18.71 10.54
N VAL A 149 16.88 -17.69 11.27
CA VAL A 149 15.59 -17.70 11.98
C VAL A 149 14.43 -17.22 11.11
N THR A 150 14.71 -16.58 9.97
CA THR A 150 13.69 -16.08 9.05
C THR A 150 13.86 -16.70 7.66
N PRO A 151 12.76 -17.01 6.95
CA PRO A 151 12.84 -17.44 5.56
C PRO A 151 13.63 -16.39 4.77
N ARG A 152 14.63 -16.84 3.99
CA ARG A 152 15.57 -16.02 3.17
C ARG A 152 14.89 -14.97 2.26
N ALA A 153 13.56 -14.98 2.17
CA ALA A 153 12.77 -14.02 1.45
C ALA A 153 12.75 -12.62 2.12
N ILE A 154 12.61 -12.51 3.44
CA ILE A 154 12.49 -11.22 4.21
C ILE A 154 13.58 -10.17 3.92
N PRO A 155 14.88 -10.51 3.94
CA PRO A 155 15.94 -9.60 3.48
C PRO A 155 15.77 -9.13 2.04
N LEU A 156 15.37 -10.05 1.15
CA LEU A 156 15.29 -9.83 -0.28
C LEU A 156 14.10 -8.93 -0.62
N TRP A 157 13.00 -9.10 0.13
CA TRP A 157 11.81 -8.25 0.12
C TRP A 157 12.11 -6.79 0.42
N ALA A 158 12.81 -6.55 1.52
CA ALA A 158 13.10 -5.21 1.95
C ALA A 158 14.29 -4.60 1.20
N ALA A 159 15.22 -5.41 0.68
CA ALA A 159 16.23 -4.93 -0.26
C ALA A 159 15.61 -4.47 -1.57
N ALA A 160 14.64 -5.22 -2.11
CA ALA A 160 13.91 -4.82 -3.32
C ALA A 160 13.04 -3.59 -3.08
N ALA A 161 12.34 -3.52 -1.94
CA ALA A 161 11.57 -2.34 -1.55
C ALA A 161 12.46 -1.12 -1.39
N ALA A 162 13.58 -1.25 -0.66
CA ALA A 162 14.55 -0.19 -0.45
C ALA A 162 15.21 0.29 -1.75
N ALA A 163 15.65 -0.62 -2.62
CA ALA A 163 16.23 -0.28 -3.92
C ALA A 163 15.25 0.46 -4.82
N LEU A 164 13.96 0.08 -4.78
CA LEU A 164 12.93 0.74 -5.54
C LEU A 164 12.54 2.10 -4.94
N THR A 165 12.41 2.24 -3.61
CA THR A 165 12.27 3.56 -2.99
C THR A 165 13.46 4.46 -3.29
N TRP A 166 14.68 3.91 -3.28
CA TRP A 166 15.87 4.67 -3.65
C TRP A 166 15.84 5.11 -5.12
N ALA A 167 15.42 4.22 -6.02
CA ALA A 167 15.25 4.56 -7.43
C ALA A 167 14.16 5.62 -7.67
N LEU A 168 13.07 5.57 -6.90
CA LEU A 168 12.01 6.58 -6.95
C LEU A 168 12.46 7.91 -6.34
N ASP A 169 13.27 7.86 -5.29
CA ASP A 169 13.85 9.05 -4.68
C ASP A 169 14.90 9.72 -5.56
N ALA A 170 15.55 8.95 -6.44
CA ALA A 170 16.48 9.48 -7.43
C ALA A 170 15.76 10.20 -8.59
N ILE A 171 14.42 10.08 -8.72
CA ILE A 171 13.67 10.84 -9.73
C ILE A 171 13.52 12.29 -9.24
N PRO A 172 14.10 13.28 -9.95
CA PRO A 172 14.05 14.66 -9.51
C PRO A 172 12.61 15.18 -9.42
N PRO A 173 12.29 16.01 -8.42
CA PRO A 173 10.94 16.47 -8.18
C PRO A 173 10.42 17.47 -9.23
N VAL A 174 11.30 18.09 -10.01
CA VAL A 174 10.90 18.95 -11.12
C VAL A 174 11.46 18.35 -12.38
N LEU A 175 10.55 17.84 -13.22
CA LEU A 175 10.89 17.34 -14.53
C LEU A 175 11.03 18.56 -15.46
N PRO A 176 12.21 18.85 -16.02
CA PRO A 176 12.31 19.85 -17.08
C PRO A 176 11.38 19.40 -18.21
N THR A 177 10.29 20.15 -18.39
CA THR A 177 9.29 19.90 -19.43
C THR A 177 9.99 19.91 -20.78
N GLY A 178 10.09 18.74 -21.43
CA GLY A 178 10.72 18.58 -22.74
C GLY A 178 11.82 17.53 -22.81
N GLU A 179 12.31 16.99 -21.69
CA GLU A 179 13.35 15.94 -21.77
C GLU A 179 12.75 14.57 -22.10
N ALA A 180 12.97 14.13 -23.34
CA ALA A 180 12.62 12.78 -23.84
C ALA A 180 13.12 11.64 -22.93
N ARG A 181 14.18 11.88 -22.14
CA ARG A 181 14.77 10.93 -21.18
C ARG A 181 13.77 10.39 -20.16
N TYR A 182 12.83 11.23 -19.67
CA TYR A 182 11.87 10.81 -18.65
C TYR A 182 10.70 10.01 -19.21
N ALA A 183 10.25 10.35 -20.42
CA ALA A 183 9.29 9.52 -21.13
C ALA A 183 9.88 8.12 -21.40
N CYS A 184 11.17 8.05 -21.73
CA CYS A 184 11.88 6.77 -21.86
C CYS A 184 11.95 5.99 -20.53
N LEU A 185 12.22 6.66 -19.40
CA LEU A 185 12.26 6.01 -18.08
C LEU A 185 10.88 5.46 -17.66
N LEU A 186 9.82 6.27 -17.79
CA LEU A 186 8.44 5.84 -17.50
C LEU A 186 8.02 4.67 -18.39
N ALA A 187 8.33 4.73 -19.69
CA ALA A 187 8.08 3.64 -20.62
C ALA A 187 8.92 2.39 -20.31
N ALA A 188 10.15 2.54 -19.84
CA ALA A 188 10.99 1.42 -19.40
C ALA A 188 10.43 0.79 -18.12
N LEU A 189 10.04 1.59 -17.14
CA LEU A 189 9.45 1.12 -15.87
C LEU A 189 8.11 0.42 -16.09
N ALA A 190 7.26 0.97 -16.96
CA ALA A 190 6.02 0.33 -17.37
C ALA A 190 6.25 -1.00 -18.10
N ARG A 191 7.16 -1.04 -19.08
CA ARG A 191 7.51 -2.28 -19.77
C ARG A 191 8.04 -3.34 -18.80
N TRP A 192 8.96 -2.93 -17.92
CA TRP A 192 9.50 -3.81 -16.89
C TRP A 192 8.39 -4.34 -15.98
N GLN A 193 7.47 -3.48 -15.54
CA GLN A 193 6.34 -3.86 -14.69
C GLN A 193 5.40 -4.84 -15.39
N ILE A 194 5.08 -4.61 -16.67
CA ILE A 194 4.28 -5.52 -17.49
C ILE A 194 4.98 -6.88 -17.59
N CYS A 195 6.27 -6.89 -17.93
CA CYS A 195 7.06 -8.12 -18.02
C CYS A 195 7.14 -8.86 -16.68
N ALA A 196 7.37 -8.15 -15.58
CA ALA A 196 7.45 -8.73 -14.24
C ALA A 196 6.10 -9.34 -13.82
N ALA A 197 4.99 -8.63 -14.02
CA ALA A 197 3.66 -9.11 -13.71
C ALA A 197 3.28 -10.34 -14.56
N LEU A 198 3.59 -10.33 -15.86
CA LEU A 198 3.38 -11.48 -16.75
C LEU A 198 4.26 -12.68 -16.36
N LEU A 199 5.51 -12.44 -15.96
CA LEU A 199 6.42 -13.49 -15.50
C LEU A 199 5.89 -14.17 -14.23
N VAL A 200 5.39 -13.39 -13.25
CA VAL A 200 4.77 -13.94 -12.04
C VAL A 200 3.51 -14.75 -12.39
N ALA A 201 2.67 -14.22 -13.27
CA ALA A 201 1.48 -14.93 -13.72
C ALA A 201 1.83 -16.25 -14.45
N ALA A 202 2.79 -16.22 -15.37
CA ALA A 202 3.25 -17.41 -16.08
C ALA A 202 3.87 -18.43 -15.12
N ALA A 203 4.74 -18.00 -14.21
CA ALA A 203 5.40 -18.86 -13.23
C ALA A 203 4.39 -19.58 -12.32
N THR A 204 3.39 -18.86 -11.80
CA THR A 204 2.36 -19.44 -10.92
C THR A 204 1.41 -20.39 -11.66
N LEU A 205 1.12 -20.11 -12.94
CA LEU A 205 0.36 -21.00 -13.82
C LEU A 205 1.14 -22.27 -14.18
N LEU A 206 2.41 -22.15 -14.56
CA LEU A 206 3.28 -23.27 -14.90
C LEU A 206 3.53 -24.18 -13.70
N GLU A 207 3.84 -23.62 -12.53
CA GLU A 207 3.92 -24.40 -11.28
C GLU A 207 2.61 -25.11 -11.02
N GLY A 208 1.49 -24.46 -11.31
CA GLY A 208 0.17 -25.05 -11.19
C GLY A 208 -0.12 -26.23 -12.10
N ALA A 209 0.26 -26.10 -13.36
CA ALA A 209 0.15 -27.17 -14.34
C ALA A 209 1.08 -28.34 -13.96
N ALA A 210 2.32 -28.05 -13.55
CA ALA A 210 3.28 -29.05 -13.10
C ALA A 210 2.79 -29.82 -11.86
N LEU A 211 2.27 -29.11 -10.85
CA LEU A 211 1.68 -29.74 -9.66
C LEU A 211 0.44 -30.56 -10.01
N ARG A 212 -0.41 -30.08 -10.92
CA ARG A 212 -1.58 -30.84 -11.41
C ARG A 212 -1.12 -32.14 -12.08
N ARG A 213 -0.17 -32.08 -13.02
CA ARG A 213 0.39 -33.26 -13.69
C ARG A 213 1.02 -34.23 -12.70
N ARG A 214 1.82 -33.73 -11.75
CA ARG A 214 2.43 -34.56 -10.70
C ARG A 214 1.39 -35.24 -9.83
N ARG A 215 0.34 -34.53 -9.40
CA ARG A 215 -0.77 -35.13 -8.64
C ARG A 215 -1.49 -36.20 -9.45
N TRP A 216 -1.79 -35.96 -10.72
CA TRP A 216 -2.40 -36.98 -11.58
C TRP A 216 -1.52 -38.21 -11.75
N SER A 217 -0.21 -38.04 -11.87
CA SER A 217 0.74 -39.15 -11.89
C SER A 217 0.71 -39.94 -10.58
N LEU A 218 0.76 -39.24 -9.44
CA LEU A 218 0.73 -39.86 -8.11
C LEU A 218 -0.61 -40.56 -7.81
N VAL A 219 -1.73 -40.03 -8.28
CA VAL A 219 -3.04 -40.72 -8.19
C VAL A 219 -2.99 -42.08 -8.89
N ARG A 220 -2.28 -42.17 -10.03
CA ARG A 220 -2.15 -43.41 -10.80
C ARG A 220 -1.12 -44.37 -10.21
N SER A 221 0.02 -43.87 -9.73
CA SER A 221 1.13 -44.70 -9.27
C SER A 221 1.06 -45.06 -7.79
N THR A 222 0.81 -44.08 -6.93
CA THR A 222 1.03 -44.15 -5.48
C THR A 222 0.03 -43.26 -4.73
N PRO A 223 -1.26 -43.64 -4.65
CA PRO A 223 -2.31 -42.79 -4.07
C PRO A 223 -2.09 -42.44 -2.59
N TRP A 224 -1.34 -43.25 -1.84
CA TRP A 224 -0.98 -42.95 -0.46
C TRP A 224 -0.01 -41.75 -0.32
N GLU A 225 0.79 -41.43 -1.35
CA GLU A 225 1.74 -40.31 -1.35
C GLU A 225 1.10 -38.95 -1.68
N LEU A 226 -0.17 -38.92 -2.08
CA LEU A 226 -0.88 -37.67 -2.40
C LEU A 226 -0.92 -36.70 -1.21
N ARG A 227 -0.97 -37.23 0.01
CA ARG A 227 -0.99 -36.40 1.23
C ARG A 227 0.35 -35.68 1.44
N SER A 228 1.47 -36.37 1.24
CA SER A 228 2.82 -35.81 1.44
C SER A 228 3.24 -34.87 0.32
N ALA A 229 2.81 -35.12 -0.93
CA ALA A 229 3.15 -34.29 -2.08
C ALA A 229 2.50 -32.89 -2.10
N SER A 230 1.49 -32.64 -1.25
CA SER A 230 0.72 -31.39 -1.28
C SER A 230 1.51 -30.15 -0.82
N ASN A 231 2.60 -30.32 -0.07
CA ASN A 231 3.32 -29.22 0.59
C ASN A 231 4.65 -28.81 -0.07
N SER A 232 5.11 -29.48 -1.12
CA SER A 232 6.44 -29.22 -1.72
C SER A 232 6.46 -28.09 -2.76
N ALA A 233 5.59 -27.07 -2.66
CA ALA A 233 5.71 -25.89 -3.50
C ALA A 233 7.08 -25.26 -3.27
N SER A 234 7.85 -25.03 -4.34
CA SER A 234 9.25 -24.63 -4.22
C SER A 234 9.34 -23.31 -3.45
N ALA A 235 9.97 -23.34 -2.28
CA ALA A 235 10.05 -22.17 -1.41
C ALA A 235 10.74 -20.98 -2.12
N GLY A 236 11.68 -21.29 -3.03
CA GLY A 236 12.36 -20.32 -3.88
C GLY A 236 11.43 -19.59 -4.86
N LEU A 237 10.57 -20.30 -5.60
CA LEU A 237 9.65 -19.67 -6.54
C LEU A 237 8.64 -18.79 -5.81
N ARG A 238 8.11 -19.28 -4.68
CA ARG A 238 7.20 -18.49 -3.85
C ARG A 238 7.83 -17.18 -3.42
N ALA A 239 9.09 -17.18 -2.99
CA ALA A 239 9.83 -15.98 -2.61
C ALA A 239 10.13 -15.05 -3.80
N GLY A 240 10.46 -15.60 -4.97
CA GLY A 240 10.70 -14.83 -6.19
C GLY A 240 9.45 -14.13 -6.73
N CYS A 241 8.35 -14.87 -6.90
CA CYS A 241 7.07 -14.32 -7.38
C CYS A 241 6.56 -13.20 -6.49
N CYS A 242 6.69 -13.43 -5.20
CA CYS A 242 6.51 -12.48 -4.14
C CYS A 242 7.26 -11.17 -4.36
N VAL A 243 8.59 -11.20 -4.46
CA VAL A 243 9.43 -10.00 -4.63
C VAL A 243 9.00 -9.22 -5.87
N LEU A 244 8.83 -9.92 -7.00
CA LEU A 244 8.37 -9.33 -8.25
C LEU A 244 6.99 -8.67 -8.13
N ALA A 245 6.09 -9.28 -7.37
CA ALA A 245 4.77 -8.74 -7.08
C ALA A 245 4.85 -7.44 -6.26
N LEU A 246 5.63 -7.41 -5.17
CA LEU A 246 5.80 -6.18 -4.37
C LEU A 246 6.46 -5.06 -5.17
N THR A 247 7.47 -5.39 -5.97
CA THR A 247 8.10 -4.38 -6.82
C THR A 247 7.14 -3.90 -7.91
N SER A 248 6.25 -4.76 -8.43
CA SER A 248 5.19 -4.35 -9.36
C SER A 248 4.16 -3.45 -8.68
N PHE A 249 3.84 -3.70 -7.41
CA PHE A 249 2.97 -2.84 -6.60
C PHE A 249 3.58 -1.44 -6.44
N LEU A 250 4.84 -1.36 -6.04
CA LEU A 250 5.55 -0.10 -5.83
C LEU A 250 5.74 0.67 -7.16
N ALA A 251 6.07 -0.03 -8.25
CA ALA A 251 6.17 0.56 -9.57
C ALA A 251 4.82 1.11 -10.05
N LEU A 252 3.72 0.39 -9.80
CA LEU A 252 2.38 0.90 -10.10
C LEU A 252 2.05 2.14 -9.27
N ALA A 253 2.31 2.11 -7.97
CA ALA A 253 2.07 3.25 -7.10
C ALA A 253 2.85 4.50 -7.58
N ALA A 254 4.11 4.32 -7.99
CA ALA A 254 4.90 5.38 -8.57
C ALA A 254 4.32 5.94 -9.88
N THR A 255 3.91 5.06 -10.81
CA THR A 255 3.33 5.49 -12.10
C THR A 255 1.97 6.18 -11.95
N MET A 256 1.23 5.89 -10.87
CA MET A 256 -0.01 6.57 -10.51
C MET A 256 0.23 8.00 -10.00
N VAL A 257 1.39 8.24 -9.40
CA VAL A 257 1.76 9.51 -8.76
C VAL A 257 2.51 10.45 -9.72
N LEU A 258 3.38 9.89 -10.57
CA LEU A 258 4.25 10.70 -11.44
C LEU A 258 3.44 11.52 -12.46
N PRO A 259 3.77 12.81 -12.63
CA PRO A 259 3.19 13.64 -13.67
C PRO A 259 3.55 13.05 -15.03
N VAL A 260 2.53 12.93 -15.86
CA VAL A 260 2.61 12.15 -17.08
C VAL A 260 2.98 13.06 -18.24
N PRO A 261 4.05 12.76 -19.00
CA PRO A 261 4.35 13.50 -20.21
C PRO A 261 3.21 13.36 -21.21
N GLU A 262 2.86 14.48 -21.85
CA GLU A 262 1.77 14.52 -22.82
C GLU A 262 2.05 13.58 -23.99
N GLY A 263 1.27 12.48 -24.10
CA GLY A 263 1.50 11.49 -25.15
C GLY A 263 0.45 10.39 -25.22
N TRP A 264 0.17 9.92 -26.43
CA TRP A 264 -0.73 8.81 -26.73
C TRP A 264 -0.27 7.49 -26.09
N ALA A 265 1.05 7.28 -26.02
CA ALA A 265 1.64 6.09 -25.41
C ALA A 265 1.22 5.89 -23.94
N TYR A 266 1.08 6.96 -23.16
CA TYR A 266 0.69 6.81 -21.75
C TYR A 266 -0.75 6.35 -21.55
N ARG A 267 -1.67 6.78 -22.43
CA ARG A 267 -3.09 6.38 -22.35
C ARG A 267 -3.26 4.86 -22.42
N ALA A 268 -2.39 4.18 -23.17
CA ALA A 268 -2.38 2.72 -23.24
C ALA A 268 -1.58 2.07 -22.10
N VAL A 269 -0.52 2.73 -21.62
CA VAL A 269 0.41 2.16 -20.63
C VAL A 269 -0.20 1.98 -19.26
N LEU A 270 -0.87 2.99 -18.69
CA LEU A 270 -1.46 2.86 -17.35
C LEU A 270 -2.52 1.74 -17.26
N PRO A 271 -3.52 1.65 -18.17
CA PRO A 271 -4.48 0.55 -18.13
C PRO A 271 -3.82 -0.81 -18.41
N ALA A 272 -2.81 -0.89 -19.28
CA ALA A 272 -2.06 -2.13 -19.48
C ALA A 272 -1.34 -2.57 -18.20
N CYS A 273 -0.65 -1.65 -17.52
CA CYS A 273 0.02 -1.91 -16.24
C CYS A 273 -1.00 -2.35 -15.16
N ALA A 274 -2.16 -1.67 -15.10
CA ALA A 274 -3.24 -2.00 -14.19
C ALA A 274 -3.76 -3.43 -14.43
N VAL A 275 -4.06 -3.79 -15.67
CA VAL A 275 -4.52 -5.14 -16.05
C VAL A 275 -3.46 -6.19 -15.71
N CYS A 276 -2.21 -5.97 -16.07
CA CYS A 276 -1.13 -6.90 -15.76
C CYS A 276 -0.96 -7.10 -14.24
N VAL A 277 -1.02 -6.02 -13.45
CA VAL A 277 -0.95 -6.10 -11.99
C VAL A 277 -2.15 -6.83 -11.39
N ILE A 278 -3.36 -6.61 -11.90
CA ILE A 278 -4.56 -7.37 -11.50
C ILE A 278 -4.36 -8.86 -11.81
N LEU A 279 -3.92 -9.20 -13.01
CA LEU A 279 -3.67 -10.60 -13.41
C LEU A 279 -2.58 -11.25 -12.54
N CYS A 280 -1.52 -10.51 -12.22
CA CYS A 280 -0.49 -10.94 -11.29
C CYS A 280 -1.10 -11.24 -9.91
N GLY A 281 -1.88 -10.31 -9.34
CA GLY A 281 -2.57 -10.50 -8.07
C GLY A 281 -3.53 -11.69 -8.08
N LEU A 282 -4.37 -11.81 -9.12
CA LEU A 282 -5.27 -12.95 -9.30
C LEU A 282 -4.51 -14.27 -9.40
N SER A 283 -3.40 -14.32 -10.13
CA SER A 283 -2.59 -15.54 -10.26
C SER A 283 -2.02 -15.99 -8.91
N LEU A 284 -1.56 -15.06 -8.06
CA LEU A 284 -1.16 -15.36 -6.69
C LEU A 284 -2.33 -15.86 -5.84
N LEU A 285 -3.52 -15.25 -5.97
CA LEU A 285 -4.72 -15.71 -5.27
C LEU A 285 -5.15 -17.11 -5.73
N THR A 286 -5.02 -17.45 -7.02
CA THR A 286 -5.29 -18.82 -7.49
C THR A 286 -4.28 -19.84 -6.93
N HIS A 287 -3.03 -19.42 -6.71
CA HIS A 287 -2.01 -20.25 -6.09
C HIS A 287 -2.36 -20.60 -4.63
N LEU A 288 -3.09 -19.74 -3.91
CA LEU A 288 -3.52 -20.01 -2.53
C LEU A 288 -4.41 -21.24 -2.39
N ASN A 289 -5.13 -21.61 -3.45
CA ASN A 289 -5.98 -22.80 -3.42
C ASN A 289 -5.17 -24.10 -3.28
N ARG A 290 -3.86 -24.04 -3.54
CA ARG A 290 -2.94 -25.17 -3.42
C ARG A 290 -2.14 -25.12 -2.14
N SER A 291 -1.58 -23.95 -1.81
CA SER A 291 -0.84 -23.73 -0.59
C SER A 291 -1.25 -22.40 0.02
N PHE A 292 -2.08 -22.47 1.06
CA PHE A 292 -2.53 -21.26 1.73
C PHE A 292 -1.36 -20.60 2.46
N SER A 293 -1.02 -19.39 2.05
CA SER A 293 -0.05 -18.54 2.71
C SER A 293 -0.67 -17.17 2.90
N VAL A 294 -0.71 -16.72 4.15
CA VAL A 294 -1.27 -15.41 4.50
C VAL A 294 -0.53 -14.28 3.76
N GLY A 295 0.80 -14.33 3.70
CA GLY A 295 1.58 -13.30 3.01
C GLY A 295 1.27 -13.22 1.51
N LEU A 296 1.21 -14.36 0.82
CA LEU A 296 0.84 -14.40 -0.61
C LEU A 296 -0.57 -13.86 -0.84
N ALA A 297 -1.49 -14.14 0.08
CA ALA A 297 -2.85 -13.64 0.02
C ALA A 297 -2.91 -12.13 0.20
N GLU A 298 -2.18 -11.59 1.17
CA GLU A 298 -2.12 -10.14 1.40
C GLU A 298 -1.51 -9.41 0.19
N ILE A 299 -0.44 -9.94 -0.40
CA ILE A 299 0.16 -9.36 -1.62
C ILE A 299 -0.81 -9.44 -2.80
N GLY A 300 -1.47 -10.58 -3.01
CA GLY A 300 -2.45 -10.75 -4.09
C GLY A 300 -3.62 -9.78 -3.95
N LEU A 301 -4.18 -9.62 -2.75
CA LEU A 301 -5.24 -8.64 -2.46
C LEU A 301 -4.76 -7.20 -2.67
N ALA A 302 -3.52 -6.87 -2.27
CA ALA A 302 -2.93 -5.55 -2.46
C ALA A 302 -2.75 -5.22 -3.94
N LEU A 303 -2.24 -6.16 -4.75
CA LEU A 303 -2.09 -5.99 -6.20
C LEU A 303 -3.42 -5.82 -6.90
N VAL A 304 -4.41 -6.65 -6.59
CA VAL A 304 -5.76 -6.50 -7.18
C VAL A 304 -6.35 -5.13 -6.81
N SER A 305 -6.20 -4.72 -5.55
CA SER A 305 -6.73 -3.42 -5.09
C SER A 305 -6.04 -2.25 -5.79
N LEU A 306 -4.70 -2.22 -5.83
CA LEU A 306 -3.97 -1.14 -6.48
C LEU A 306 -4.19 -1.13 -8.00
N GLY A 307 -4.19 -2.30 -8.63
CA GLY A 307 -4.47 -2.45 -10.05
C GLY A 307 -5.87 -1.96 -10.42
N CYS A 308 -6.89 -2.28 -9.63
CA CYS A 308 -8.23 -1.72 -9.82
C CYS A 308 -8.26 -0.20 -9.64
N ALA A 309 -7.61 0.35 -8.61
CA ALA A 309 -7.52 1.80 -8.41
C ALA A 309 -6.82 2.50 -9.61
N ALA A 310 -5.75 1.91 -10.14
CA ALA A 310 -5.08 2.39 -11.36
C ALA A 310 -5.99 2.29 -12.60
N ALA A 311 -6.83 1.26 -12.70
CA ALA A 311 -7.82 1.15 -13.76
C ALA A 311 -8.86 2.28 -13.68
N PHE A 312 -9.35 2.64 -12.49
CA PHE A 312 -10.21 3.84 -12.34
C PHE A 312 -9.46 5.13 -12.72
N GLN A 313 -8.19 5.26 -12.35
CA GLN A 313 -7.37 6.41 -12.74
C GLN A 313 -7.19 6.52 -14.27
N SER A 314 -7.20 5.40 -15.00
CA SER A 314 -7.07 5.42 -16.46
C SER A 314 -8.24 6.09 -17.19
N ILE A 315 -9.38 6.29 -16.51
CA ILE A 315 -10.53 7.05 -17.02
C ILE A 315 -10.25 8.55 -17.03
N VAL A 316 -9.30 9.02 -16.21
CA VAL A 316 -8.95 10.44 -16.13
C VAL A 316 -8.31 10.88 -17.46
N PRO A 317 -8.82 11.94 -18.10
CA PRO A 317 -8.25 12.44 -19.35
C PRO A 317 -6.76 12.74 -19.22
N ALA A 318 -5.96 12.20 -20.14
CA ALA A 318 -4.52 12.45 -20.14
C ALA A 318 -4.16 13.91 -20.44
N ARG A 319 -5.04 14.64 -21.15
CA ARG A 319 -4.90 16.06 -21.47
C ARG A 319 -5.94 16.83 -20.69
N VAL A 320 -5.48 17.70 -19.79
CA VAL A 320 -6.31 18.65 -19.05
C VAL A 320 -5.60 19.99 -19.12
N GLY A 321 -6.34 21.10 -19.27
CA GLY A 321 -5.76 22.42 -19.48
C GLY A 321 -4.82 22.90 -18.37
N SER A 322 -4.87 22.31 -17.17
CA SER A 322 -3.89 22.56 -16.11
C SER A 322 -3.52 21.26 -15.38
N PRO A 323 -2.26 21.13 -14.90
CA PRO A 323 -1.87 20.02 -14.03
C PRO A 323 -2.70 19.98 -12.75
N SER A 324 -2.99 21.15 -12.16
CA SER A 324 -3.81 21.30 -10.94
C SER A 324 -5.18 20.63 -11.08
N ALA A 325 -5.79 20.77 -12.25
CA ALA A 325 -7.07 20.18 -12.58
C ALA A 325 -7.05 18.65 -12.62
N ARG A 326 -5.98 18.11 -13.17
CA ARG A 326 -5.80 16.68 -13.33
C ARG A 326 -5.68 15.97 -11.99
N TYR A 327 -5.01 16.57 -11.01
CA TYR A 327 -4.86 15.96 -9.67
C TYR A 327 -6.18 15.78 -8.95
N ALA A 328 -7.07 16.78 -8.99
CA ALA A 328 -8.41 16.63 -8.43
C ALA A 328 -9.17 15.46 -9.09
N MET A 329 -9.05 15.31 -10.41
CA MET A 329 -9.65 14.18 -11.14
C MET A 329 -9.02 12.84 -10.75
N VAL A 330 -7.69 12.78 -10.61
CA VAL A 330 -6.96 11.58 -10.14
C VAL A 330 -7.41 11.20 -8.74
N PHE A 331 -7.44 12.13 -7.79
CA PHE A 331 -7.90 11.85 -6.43
C PHE A 331 -9.36 11.37 -6.39
N ASN A 332 -10.25 11.97 -7.18
CA ASN A 332 -11.63 11.50 -7.33
C ASN A 332 -11.69 10.05 -7.88
N ALA A 333 -10.90 9.74 -8.91
CA ALA A 333 -10.84 8.40 -9.49
C ALA A 333 -10.28 7.37 -8.50
N LEU A 334 -9.19 7.70 -7.79
CA LEU A 334 -8.60 6.84 -6.76
C LEU A 334 -9.56 6.61 -5.60
N MET A 335 -10.20 7.68 -5.11
CA MET A 335 -11.17 7.60 -4.03
C MET A 335 -12.36 6.72 -4.43
N THR A 336 -12.84 6.86 -5.67
CA THR A 336 -13.90 5.99 -6.24
C THR A 336 -13.45 4.53 -6.31
N GLY A 337 -12.25 4.27 -6.84
CA GLY A 337 -11.71 2.92 -6.95
C GLY A 337 -11.53 2.22 -5.61
N PHE A 338 -10.92 2.90 -4.62
CA PHE A 338 -10.75 2.35 -3.28
C PHE A 338 -12.08 2.23 -2.50
N ALA A 339 -13.04 3.12 -2.73
CA ALA A 339 -14.39 2.97 -2.18
C ALA A 339 -15.08 1.73 -2.77
N PHE A 340 -15.02 1.54 -4.09
CA PHE A 340 -15.52 0.33 -4.74
C PHE A 340 -14.85 -0.94 -4.19
N LEU A 341 -13.53 -0.95 -4.01
CA LEU A 341 -12.79 -2.08 -3.45
C LEU A 341 -13.15 -2.33 -1.98
N THR A 342 -13.39 -1.27 -1.20
CA THR A 342 -13.89 -1.38 0.18
C THR A 342 -15.20 -2.16 0.20
N TRP A 343 -16.14 -1.81 -0.69
CA TRP A 343 -17.40 -2.52 -0.86
C TRP A 343 -17.19 -3.96 -1.33
N LEU A 344 -16.38 -4.17 -2.37
CA LEU A 344 -16.12 -5.48 -2.96
C LEU A 344 -15.56 -6.46 -1.93
N TRP A 345 -14.49 -6.07 -1.22
CA TRP A 345 -13.87 -6.92 -0.21
C TRP A 345 -14.79 -7.16 0.99
N GLY A 346 -15.57 -6.15 1.40
CA GLY A 346 -16.57 -6.28 2.45
C GLY A 346 -17.71 -7.23 2.07
N TRP A 347 -18.16 -7.16 0.81
CA TRP A 347 -19.18 -8.04 0.25
C TRP A 347 -18.66 -9.48 0.10
N LEU A 348 -17.47 -9.69 -0.47
CA LEU A 348 -16.84 -11.00 -0.60
C LEU A 348 -16.65 -11.67 0.77
N ALA A 349 -16.19 -10.92 1.78
CA ALA A 349 -16.06 -11.44 3.14
C ALA A 349 -17.41 -11.88 3.75
N GLY A 350 -18.52 -11.27 3.32
CA GLY A 350 -19.88 -11.67 3.69
C GLY A 350 -20.32 -12.93 2.96
N VAL A 351 -20.17 -12.97 1.63
CA VAL A 351 -20.51 -14.13 0.79
C VAL A 351 -19.73 -15.37 1.20
N TRP A 352 -18.43 -15.23 1.46
CA TRP A 352 -17.58 -16.34 1.87
C TRP A 352 -17.88 -16.88 3.27
N MET A 353 -18.74 -16.24 4.08
CA MET A 353 -19.21 -16.85 5.34
C MET A 353 -19.93 -18.19 5.11
N GLN A 354 -20.53 -18.38 3.93
CA GLN A 354 -21.14 -19.65 3.50
C GLN A 354 -20.11 -20.79 3.39
N GLN A 355 -18.82 -20.44 3.31
CA GLN A 355 -17.70 -21.39 3.20
C GLN A 355 -17.12 -21.78 4.57
N LEU A 356 -17.83 -21.47 5.65
CA LEU A 356 -17.52 -21.92 7.01
C LEU A 356 -18.41 -23.11 7.36
N ARG A 357 -17.81 -24.16 7.92
CA ARG A 357 -18.52 -25.31 8.50
C ARG A 357 -18.27 -25.26 10.00
N ASP A 358 -19.33 -25.15 10.80
CA ASP A 358 -19.24 -25.02 12.26
C ASP A 358 -18.37 -23.83 12.72
N ARG A 359 -18.41 -22.73 11.95
CA ARG A 359 -17.56 -21.52 12.11
C ARG A 359 -16.07 -21.72 11.77
N GLU A 360 -15.68 -22.90 11.29
CA GLU A 360 -14.32 -23.20 10.87
C GLU A 360 -14.15 -23.10 9.35
N ALA A 361 -13.01 -22.57 8.93
CA ALA A 361 -12.67 -22.35 7.53
C ALA A 361 -12.14 -23.64 6.88
N TRP A 362 -13.03 -24.35 6.16
CA TRP A 362 -12.67 -25.58 5.45
C TRP A 362 -12.21 -25.33 4.00
N THR A 363 -12.54 -24.18 3.41
CA THR A 363 -12.04 -23.77 2.08
C THR A 363 -11.06 -22.60 2.14
N THR A 364 -10.29 -22.42 1.07
CA THR A 364 -9.42 -21.26 0.85
C THR A 364 -10.20 -19.94 0.97
N ALA A 365 -11.41 -19.88 0.41
CA ALA A 365 -12.28 -18.71 0.50
C ALA A 365 -12.70 -18.42 1.96
N GLY A 366 -13.02 -19.46 2.73
CA GLY A 366 -13.28 -19.33 4.18
C GLY A 366 -12.08 -18.76 4.94
N ARG A 367 -10.85 -19.20 4.58
CA ARG A 367 -9.60 -18.69 5.18
C ARG A 367 -9.28 -17.25 4.76
N MET A 368 -9.81 -16.79 3.63
CA MET A 368 -9.64 -15.43 3.12
C MET A 368 -10.56 -14.39 3.77
N ILE A 369 -11.64 -14.80 4.46
CA ILE A 369 -12.58 -13.89 5.14
C ILE A 369 -11.88 -12.84 6.03
N PRO A 370 -10.99 -13.21 6.98
CA PRO A 370 -10.33 -12.22 7.82
C PRO A 370 -9.46 -11.25 7.01
N LEU A 371 -8.81 -11.71 5.93
CA LEU A 371 -7.97 -10.89 5.08
C LEU A 371 -8.80 -9.92 4.25
N ALA A 372 -9.89 -10.37 3.62
CA ALA A 372 -10.81 -9.51 2.90
C ALA A 372 -11.41 -8.42 3.80
N ARG A 373 -11.74 -8.72 5.06
CA ARG A 373 -12.18 -7.69 6.03
C ARG A 373 -11.10 -6.67 6.34
N ARG A 374 -9.84 -7.11 6.50
CA ARG A 374 -8.69 -6.21 6.71
C ARG A 374 -8.46 -5.31 5.49
N PHE A 375 -8.52 -5.86 4.29
CA PHE A 375 -8.35 -5.12 3.05
C PHE A 375 -9.50 -4.16 2.76
N SER A 376 -10.74 -4.54 3.08
CA SER A 376 -11.89 -3.63 3.04
C SER A 376 -11.64 -2.41 3.93
N PHE A 377 -11.20 -2.63 5.17
CA PHE A 377 -10.85 -1.53 6.08
C PHE A 377 -9.65 -0.71 5.59
N ALA A 378 -8.59 -1.35 5.09
CA ALA A 378 -7.41 -0.66 4.57
C ALA A 378 -7.76 0.23 3.36
N CYS A 379 -8.56 -0.27 2.42
CA CYS A 379 -9.06 0.51 1.29
C CYS A 379 -9.88 1.71 1.78
N ALA A 380 -10.73 1.53 2.80
CA ALA A 380 -11.51 2.62 3.37
C ALA A 380 -10.64 3.73 3.97
N CYS A 381 -9.56 3.37 4.66
CA CYS A 381 -8.59 4.34 5.18
C CYS A 381 -7.89 5.10 4.05
N VAL A 382 -7.47 4.41 2.98
CA VAL A 382 -6.86 5.07 1.81
C VAL A 382 -7.87 5.99 1.11
N THR A 383 -9.13 5.58 0.98
CA THR A 383 -10.22 6.43 0.47
C THR A 383 -10.36 7.71 1.31
N LEU A 384 -10.38 7.62 2.64
CA LEU A 384 -10.45 8.78 3.53
C LEU A 384 -9.22 9.69 3.39
N LEU A 385 -8.02 9.11 3.26
CA LEU A 385 -6.79 9.86 3.02
C LEU A 385 -6.86 10.63 1.70
N CYS A 386 -7.30 9.98 0.61
CA CYS A 386 -7.54 10.63 -0.67
C CYS A 386 -8.59 11.75 -0.55
N GLY A 387 -9.66 11.55 0.23
CA GLY A 387 -10.68 12.57 0.48
C GLY A 387 -10.14 13.79 1.22
N GLY A 388 -9.32 13.57 2.25
CA GLY A 388 -8.64 14.64 2.98
C GLY A 388 -7.67 15.43 2.09
N LEU A 389 -6.85 14.73 1.29
CA LEU A 389 -5.95 15.36 0.33
C LEU A 389 -6.73 16.16 -0.73
N LEU A 390 -7.83 15.61 -1.24
CA LEU A 390 -8.69 16.29 -2.22
C LEU A 390 -9.35 17.56 -1.64
N ALA A 391 -9.69 17.55 -0.35
CA ALA A 391 -10.23 18.71 0.36
C ALA A 391 -9.18 19.81 0.52
N LEU A 392 -7.97 19.46 0.95
CA LEU A 392 -6.87 20.39 1.19
C LEU A 392 -6.16 20.85 -0.09
N TRP A 393 -6.28 20.10 -1.18
CA TRP A 393 -5.55 20.32 -2.43
C TRP A 393 -5.50 21.78 -2.92
N PRO A 394 -6.62 22.53 -2.98
CA PRO A 394 -6.61 23.92 -3.46
C PRO A 394 -5.89 24.90 -2.54
N ARG A 395 -5.58 24.49 -1.31
CA ARG A 395 -4.92 25.34 -0.30
C ARG A 395 -3.40 25.24 -0.37
N PHE A 396 -2.85 24.32 -1.17
CA PHE A 396 -1.41 24.26 -1.37
C PHE A 396 -0.93 25.48 -2.15
N SER A 397 0.06 26.18 -1.60
CA SER A 397 0.56 27.48 -2.10
C SER A 397 1.11 27.45 -3.52
N GLY A 398 1.44 26.27 -4.06
CA GLY A 398 1.88 26.12 -5.44
C GLY A 398 0.79 25.80 -6.45
N VAL A 399 -0.48 25.70 -6.03
CA VAL A 399 -1.61 25.48 -6.95
C VAL A 399 -2.13 26.84 -7.43
N ALA A 400 -1.60 27.31 -8.56
CA ALA A 400 -1.81 28.67 -9.09
C ALA A 400 -3.27 28.98 -9.51
N SER A 401 -4.11 27.97 -9.70
CA SER A 401 -5.53 28.13 -10.03
C SER A 401 -6.39 27.55 -8.91
N ALA A 402 -7.14 28.40 -8.19
CA ALA A 402 -8.21 27.95 -7.30
C ALA A 402 -9.21 27.14 -8.13
N ASP A 403 -9.16 25.82 -7.99
CA ASP A 403 -9.87 24.89 -8.85
C ASP A 403 -11.35 24.78 -8.45
N ASP A 404 -12.12 25.84 -8.70
CA ASP A 404 -13.44 26.07 -8.10
C ASP A 404 -14.61 25.90 -9.08
N THR A 405 -14.46 25.08 -10.12
CA THR A 405 -15.62 24.79 -11.00
C THR A 405 -16.70 24.01 -10.24
N LEU A 406 -17.97 24.41 -10.41
CA LEU A 406 -19.11 23.76 -9.76
C LEU A 406 -19.20 22.26 -10.07
N GLY A 407 -18.85 21.86 -11.30
CA GLY A 407 -18.78 20.45 -11.69
C GLY A 407 -17.77 19.63 -10.88
N ARG A 408 -16.61 20.19 -10.53
CA ARG A 408 -15.60 19.51 -9.71
C ARG A 408 -15.98 19.46 -8.23
N PHE A 409 -16.60 20.53 -7.73
CA PHE A 409 -17.21 20.51 -6.41
C PHE A 409 -18.26 19.40 -6.31
N ALA A 410 -19.20 19.35 -7.27
CA ALA A 410 -20.23 18.32 -7.33
C ALA A 410 -19.64 16.91 -7.45
N ALA A 411 -18.60 16.72 -8.27
CA ALA A 411 -17.91 15.44 -8.37
C ALA A 411 -17.25 15.03 -7.04
N GLY A 412 -16.54 15.95 -6.37
CA GLY A 412 -15.90 15.68 -5.08
C GLY A 412 -16.91 15.35 -3.97
N VAL A 413 -18.04 16.06 -3.92
CA VAL A 413 -19.17 15.74 -3.02
C VAL A 413 -19.74 14.36 -3.37
N GLY A 414 -19.98 14.09 -4.66
CA GLY A 414 -20.52 12.83 -5.14
C GLY A 414 -19.67 11.62 -4.76
N VAL A 415 -18.35 11.70 -4.94
CA VAL A 415 -17.45 10.60 -4.57
C VAL A 415 -17.33 10.45 -3.05
N ASN A 416 -17.29 11.54 -2.27
CA ASN A 416 -17.29 11.46 -0.80
C ASN A 416 -18.59 10.81 -0.28
N PHE A 417 -19.73 11.18 -0.86
CA PHE A 417 -21.02 10.61 -0.55
C PHE A 417 -21.08 9.12 -0.92
N PHE A 418 -20.59 8.74 -2.10
CA PHE A 418 -20.47 7.33 -2.50
C PHE A 418 -19.61 6.52 -1.52
N ALA A 419 -18.44 7.04 -1.13
CA ALA A 419 -17.58 6.42 -0.11
C ALA A 419 -18.32 6.24 1.22
N LEU A 420 -19.05 7.28 1.68
CA LEU A 420 -19.86 7.21 2.89
C LEU A 420 -20.93 6.11 2.81
N LEU A 421 -21.65 5.99 1.70
CA LEU A 421 -22.64 4.92 1.49
C LEU A 421 -22.00 3.54 1.56
N VAL A 422 -20.82 3.37 0.96
CA VAL A 422 -20.04 2.12 1.06
C VAL A 422 -19.68 1.83 2.52
N PHE A 423 -19.18 2.81 3.26
CA PHE A 423 -18.79 2.63 4.66
C PHE A 423 -19.98 2.25 5.54
N VAL A 424 -21.14 2.89 5.34
CA VAL A 424 -22.39 2.54 6.03
C VAL A 424 -22.81 1.11 5.68
N GLY A 425 -22.74 0.72 4.41
CA GLY A 425 -23.04 -0.64 3.97
C GLY A 425 -22.12 -1.68 4.61
N CYS A 426 -20.82 -1.42 4.67
CA CYS A 426 -19.85 -2.29 5.34
C CYS A 426 -20.04 -2.34 6.86
N ALA A 427 -20.37 -1.21 7.51
CA ALA A 427 -20.65 -1.15 8.95
C ALA A 427 -21.88 -2.02 9.31
N ARG A 428 -22.98 -1.88 8.55
CA ARG A 428 -24.21 -2.65 8.75
C ARG A 428 -23.98 -4.16 8.58
N ARG A 429 -23.23 -4.58 7.56
CA ARG A 429 -22.94 -6.00 7.31
C ARG A 429 -21.93 -6.59 8.28
N GLY A 430 -20.89 -5.83 8.64
CA GLY A 430 -19.75 -6.34 9.41
C GLY A 430 -19.97 -6.37 10.93
N ARG A 431 -20.88 -5.55 11.47
CA ARG A 431 -21.11 -5.34 12.92
C ARG A 431 -19.81 -5.12 13.72
N ARG A 432 -18.79 -4.49 13.09
CA ARG A 432 -17.49 -4.21 13.71
C ARG A 432 -17.44 -2.73 14.10
N PRO A 433 -17.05 -2.39 15.35
CA PRO A 433 -16.96 -1.01 15.82
C PRO A 433 -16.04 -0.14 14.95
N VAL A 434 -14.99 -0.75 14.39
CA VAL A 434 -14.02 -0.05 13.53
C VAL A 434 -14.67 0.56 12.29
N PHE A 435 -15.67 -0.10 11.68
CA PHE A 435 -16.37 0.47 10.53
C PHE A 435 -17.32 1.61 10.91
N HIS A 436 -17.86 1.62 12.13
CA HIS A 436 -18.63 2.77 12.63
C HIS A 436 -17.74 4.01 12.77
N LEU A 437 -16.50 3.83 13.25
CA LEU A 437 -15.51 4.91 13.29
C LEU A 437 -15.17 5.43 11.88
N VAL A 438 -14.98 4.53 10.91
CA VAL A 438 -14.78 4.92 9.49
C VAL A 438 -15.97 5.70 8.93
N VAL A 439 -17.21 5.35 9.30
CA VAL A 439 -18.40 6.12 8.92
C VAL A 439 -18.36 7.54 9.50
N VAL A 440 -18.04 7.69 10.80
CA VAL A 440 -17.88 9.00 11.43
C VAL A 440 -16.80 9.82 10.73
N LEU A 441 -15.63 9.21 10.47
CA LEU A 441 -14.55 9.86 9.72
C LEU A 441 -14.97 10.22 8.28
N GLY A 442 -15.80 9.40 7.64
CA GLY A 442 -16.38 9.69 6.32
C GLY A 442 -17.31 10.90 6.33
N ILE A 443 -18.15 11.03 7.37
CA ILE A 443 -18.99 12.22 7.57
C ILE A 443 -18.10 13.45 7.77
N MET A 444 -17.08 13.36 8.63
CA MET A 444 -16.13 14.46 8.86
C MET A 444 -15.36 14.83 7.59
N SER A 445 -14.94 13.85 6.79
CA SER A 445 -14.27 14.07 5.49
C SER A 445 -15.19 14.81 4.52
N LEU A 446 -16.45 14.39 4.40
CA LEU A 446 -17.43 15.05 3.53
C LEU A 446 -17.72 16.49 3.98
N LEU A 447 -17.96 16.70 5.29
CA LEU A 447 -18.20 18.03 5.84
C LEU A 447 -16.97 18.93 5.70
N GLY A 448 -15.78 18.40 5.98
CA GLY A 448 -14.51 19.10 5.80
C GLY A 448 -14.27 19.48 4.34
N PHE A 449 -14.55 18.57 3.41
CA PHE A 449 -14.49 18.86 1.97
C PHE A 449 -15.43 20.01 1.59
N VAL A 450 -16.70 19.95 2.01
CA VAL A 450 -17.68 21.00 1.72
C VAL A 450 -17.25 22.34 2.34
N ALA A 451 -16.86 22.37 3.61
CA ALA A 451 -16.47 23.58 4.31
C ALA A 451 -15.23 24.24 3.66
N VAL A 452 -14.17 23.47 3.41
CA VAL A 452 -12.94 24.00 2.82
C VAL A 452 -13.16 24.53 1.40
N ARG A 453 -14.02 23.85 0.63
CA ARG A 453 -14.33 24.20 -0.78
C ARG A 453 -15.42 25.25 -0.95
N MET A 454 -16.29 25.48 0.04
CA MET A 454 -17.33 26.51 -0.02
C MET A 454 -16.84 27.91 0.33
N LEU A 455 -15.76 28.02 1.13
CA LEU A 455 -15.17 29.30 1.53
C LEU A 455 -14.97 30.31 0.37
N PRO A 456 -14.40 29.93 -0.80
CA PRO A 456 -14.22 30.86 -1.91
C PRO A 456 -15.53 31.41 -2.50
N PHE A 457 -16.65 30.68 -2.37
CA PHE A 457 -17.96 31.11 -2.89
C PHE A 457 -18.68 32.08 -1.94
N SER A 458 -18.34 32.07 -0.65
CA SER A 458 -18.97 32.94 0.36
C SER A 458 -18.47 34.39 0.36
N GLY A 459 -17.34 34.67 -0.33
CA GLY A 459 -16.73 35.99 -0.41
C GLY A 459 -17.00 36.75 -1.71
N ARG A 460 -17.88 36.24 -2.57
CA ARG A 460 -18.39 36.92 -3.78
C ARG A 460 -19.87 37.19 -3.58
#